data_AF-A0A131Y477-F1
#
_entry.id   AF-A0A131Y477-F1
#
_cell.length_a   1.000
_cell.length_b   1.000
_cell.length_c   1.000
_cell.angle_alpha   90.00
_cell.angle_beta   90.00
_cell.angle_gamma   90.00
#
_symmetry.space_group_name_H-M   'P 1'
#
loop_
_entity.id
_entity.type
_entity.pdbx_description
1 polymer ?
#
loop_
_entity_poly.entity_id
_entity_poly.type
_entity_poly.pdbx_seq_one_letter_code
_entity_poly.pdbx_strand_id
1 'polypeptide(L)'
;GTDVLTFAVEAIQDRSARFILTNYHRTASVTSMKSSLNLPNLALRREVFRLCLFHKIYYHNHTLRDKLLASPFYISPCLDHRHKMGVPSCNTTTFHNSFIPRTTVLWNHLPASVVSISDSVAFKNCLNNVHISAFH
;
A
#
# COMPACT_ATOMS: atom_id res chain seq x y z
N GLY A 1 14.41 -6.92 11.56
CA GLY A 1 13.90 -8.29 11.84
C GLY A 1 12.98 -8.78 10.73
N THR A 2 11.99 -7.97 10.33
CA THR A 2 11.08 -8.25 9.20
C THR A 2 11.72 -8.14 7.82
N ASP A 3 12.91 -7.55 7.73
CA ASP A 3 13.54 -7.16 6.48
C ASP A 3 14.11 -8.39 5.76
N VAL A 4 14.68 -9.34 6.51
CA VAL A 4 15.21 -10.61 5.98
C VAL A 4 14.14 -11.39 5.21
N LEU A 5 12.94 -11.51 5.78
CA LEU A 5 11.83 -12.20 5.11
C LEU A 5 11.36 -11.45 3.87
N THR A 6 11.36 -10.11 3.93
CA THR A 6 10.98 -9.27 2.79
C THR A 6 11.96 -9.44 1.63
N PHE A 7 13.26 -9.46 1.92
CA PHE A 7 14.29 -9.72 0.91
C PHE A 7 14.20 -11.14 0.34
N ALA A 8 13.92 -12.15 1.16
CA ALA A 8 13.76 -13.52 0.70
C ALA A 8 12.59 -13.66 -0.29
N VAL A 9 11.45 -13.02 -0.01
CA VAL A 9 10.27 -13.05 -0.89
C VAL A 9 10.52 -12.29 -2.20
N GLU A 10 11.17 -11.10 -2.15
CA GLU A 10 11.54 -10.37 -3.37
C GLU A 10 12.54 -11.15 -4.22
N ALA A 11 13.53 -11.81 -3.58
CA ALA A 11 14.53 -12.62 -4.27
C ALA A 11 13.91 -13.81 -5.04
N ILE A 12 12.85 -14.43 -4.50
CA ILE A 12 12.09 -15.46 -5.20
C ILE A 12 11.43 -14.86 -6.45
N GLN A 13 10.75 -13.71 -6.32
CA GLN A 13 10.11 -13.04 -7.46
C GLN A 13 11.13 -12.65 -8.54
N ASP A 14 12.31 -12.16 -8.14
CA ASP A 14 13.40 -11.82 -9.03
C ASP A 14 13.94 -13.04 -9.79
N ARG A 15 14.08 -14.18 -9.09
CA ARG A 15 14.48 -15.44 -9.72
C ARG A 15 13.44 -15.93 -10.72
N SER A 16 12.15 -15.81 -10.38
CA SER A 16 11.05 -16.16 -11.29
C SER A 16 11.05 -15.29 -12.56
N ALA A 17 11.26 -13.98 -12.44
CA ALA A 17 11.32 -13.09 -13.60
C ALA A 17 12.47 -13.47 -14.56
N ARG A 18 13.66 -13.77 -14.00
CA ARG A 18 14.81 -14.25 -14.80
C ARG A 18 14.53 -15.59 -15.47
N PHE A 19 13.83 -16.49 -14.76
CA PHE A 19 13.46 -17.79 -15.29
C PHE A 19 12.48 -17.69 -16.46
N ILE A 20 11.39 -16.93 -16.31
CA ILE A 20 10.36 -16.74 -17.35
C ILE A 20 10.97 -16.16 -18.63
N LEU A 21 11.82 -15.13 -18.50
CA LEU A 21 12.44 -14.48 -19.65
C LEU A 21 13.73 -15.14 -20.13
N THR A 22 14.17 -16.22 -19.47
CA THR A 22 15.46 -16.89 -19.72
C THR A 22 16.65 -15.90 -19.73
N ASN A 23 16.58 -14.82 -18.95
CA ASN A 23 17.60 -13.77 -18.94
C ASN A 23 18.38 -13.75 -17.61
N TYR A 24 19.58 -14.33 -17.66
CA TYR A 24 20.48 -14.44 -16.51
C TYR A 24 21.71 -13.53 -16.62
N HIS A 25 21.73 -12.62 -17.59
CA HIS A 25 22.88 -11.75 -17.77
C HIS A 25 23.12 -10.86 -16.55
N ARG A 26 24.39 -10.66 -16.17
CA ARG A 26 24.75 -9.94 -14.93
C ARG A 26 24.32 -8.47 -14.94
N THR A 27 24.37 -7.82 -16.10
CA THR A 27 23.95 -6.42 -16.26
C THR A 27 22.46 -6.26 -16.58
N ALA A 28 21.70 -7.36 -16.71
CA ALA A 28 20.29 -7.27 -17.01
C ALA A 28 19.49 -6.79 -15.79
N SER A 29 18.65 -5.78 -16.00
CA SER A 29 17.81 -5.18 -14.98
C SER A 29 16.60 -6.06 -14.67
N VAL A 30 16.58 -6.69 -13.49
CA VAL A 30 15.43 -7.48 -13.03
C VAL A 30 14.18 -6.61 -12.84
N THR A 31 14.36 -5.34 -12.48
CA THR A 31 13.25 -4.38 -12.42
C THR A 31 12.59 -4.23 -13.79
N SER A 32 13.37 -4.07 -14.86
CA SER A 32 12.84 -4.00 -16.23
C SER A 32 12.15 -5.31 -16.63
N MET A 33 12.68 -6.47 -16.23
CA MET A 33 12.05 -7.77 -16.48
C MET A 33 10.70 -7.91 -15.77
N LYS A 34 10.61 -7.45 -14.52
CA LYS A 34 9.36 -7.45 -13.77
C LYS A 34 8.34 -6.52 -14.42
N SER A 35 8.76 -5.33 -14.86
CA SER A 35 7.89 -4.42 -15.61
C SER A 35 7.38 -5.03 -16.91
N SER A 36 8.22 -5.71 -17.70
CA SER A 36 7.78 -6.36 -18.94
C SER A 36 6.82 -7.53 -18.70
N LEU A 37 6.84 -8.13 -17.51
CA LEU A 37 5.90 -9.17 -17.07
C LEU A 37 4.67 -8.61 -16.35
N ASN A 38 4.51 -7.28 -16.25
CA ASN A 38 3.48 -6.62 -15.44
C ASN A 38 3.48 -7.08 -13.96
N LEU A 39 4.65 -7.41 -13.43
CA LEU A 39 4.84 -7.85 -12.04
C LEU A 39 5.28 -6.65 -11.18
N PRO A 40 4.39 -6.07 -10.36
CA PRO A 40 4.80 -5.02 -9.43
C PRO A 40 5.78 -5.57 -8.38
N ASN A 41 6.67 -4.71 -7.88
CA ASN A 41 7.59 -5.06 -6.79
C ASN A 41 6.82 -5.43 -5.50
N LEU A 42 7.44 -6.22 -4.60
CA LEU A 42 6.78 -6.66 -3.37
C LEU A 42 6.38 -5.49 -2.46
N ALA A 43 7.18 -4.42 -2.44
CA ALA A 43 6.91 -3.24 -1.62
C ALA A 43 5.56 -2.61 -1.98
N LEU A 44 5.32 -2.37 -3.26
CA LEU A 44 4.07 -1.85 -3.81
C LEU A 44 2.91 -2.80 -3.57
N ARG A 45 3.10 -4.11 -3.83
CA ARG A 45 2.07 -5.12 -3.55
C ARG A 45 1.63 -5.08 -2.09
N ARG A 46 2.60 -5.05 -1.16
CA ARG A 46 2.32 -5.00 0.28
C ARG A 46 1.61 -3.69 0.67
N GLU A 47 1.96 -2.58 0.05
CA GLU A 47 1.29 -1.31 0.27
C GLU A 47 -0.18 -1.36 -0.14
N VAL A 48 -0.47 -1.82 -1.36
CA VAL A 48 -1.84 -2.01 -1.86
C VAL A 48 -2.63 -2.94 -0.94
N PHE A 49 -2.05 -4.06 -0.50
CA PHE A 49 -2.72 -4.97 0.43
C PHE A 49 -3.03 -4.33 1.78
N ARG A 50 -2.11 -3.53 2.34
CA ARG A 50 -2.36 -2.79 3.59
C ARG A 50 -3.52 -1.81 3.43
N LEU A 51 -3.52 -1.03 2.35
CA LEU A 51 -4.61 -0.08 2.06
C LEU A 51 -5.94 -0.79 1.82
N CYS A 52 -5.94 -1.93 1.12
CA CYS A 52 -7.16 -2.74 0.94
C CYS A 52 -7.69 -3.29 2.26
N LEU A 53 -6.81 -3.71 3.18
CA LEU A 53 -7.24 -4.17 4.51
C LEU A 53 -7.81 -3.00 5.33
N PHE A 54 -7.15 -1.84 5.30
CA PHE A 54 -7.62 -0.63 5.97
C PHE A 54 -8.98 -0.19 5.44
N HIS A 55 -9.16 -0.18 4.12
CA HIS A 55 -10.42 0.09 3.44
C HIS A 55 -11.55 -0.82 3.93
N LYS A 56 -11.30 -2.13 4.00
CA LYS A 56 -12.26 -3.10 4.53
C LYS A 56 -12.65 -2.83 5.98
N ILE A 57 -11.67 -2.48 6.82
CA ILE A 57 -11.95 -2.08 8.21
C ILE A 57 -12.84 -0.82 8.21
N TYR A 58 -12.49 0.19 7.41
CA TYR A 58 -13.18 1.47 7.37
C TYR A 58 -14.64 1.39 6.87
N TYR A 59 -14.91 0.65 5.79
CA TYR A 59 -16.23 0.59 5.14
C TYR A 59 -17.09 -0.60 5.55
N HIS A 60 -16.49 -1.72 5.94
CA HIS A 60 -17.21 -2.99 6.10
C HIS A 60 -17.11 -3.59 7.50
N ASN A 61 -16.32 -3.01 8.41
CA ASN A 61 -16.22 -3.50 9.79
C ASN A 61 -16.24 -2.35 10.80
N HIS A 62 -17.44 -1.85 11.10
CA HIS A 62 -17.67 -0.75 12.03
C HIS A 62 -17.06 -1.02 13.43
N THR A 63 -17.21 -2.24 13.95
CA THR A 63 -16.66 -2.62 15.26
C THR A 63 -15.13 -2.46 15.32
N LEU A 64 -14.41 -2.89 14.28
CA LEU A 64 -12.96 -2.71 14.23
C LEU A 64 -12.58 -1.28 13.92
N ARG A 65 -13.33 -0.58 13.07
CA ARG A 65 -13.12 0.84 12.78
C ARG A 65 -13.16 1.66 14.06
N ASP A 66 -14.21 1.52 14.87
CA ASP A 66 -14.39 2.35 16.06
C ASP A 66 -13.37 2.04 17.16
N LYS A 67 -12.86 0.79 17.19
CA LYS A 67 -11.83 0.36 18.15
C LYS A 67 -10.41 0.72 17.73
N LEU A 68 -10.10 0.70 16.44
CA LEU A 68 -8.73 0.79 15.93
C LEU A 68 -8.40 2.14 15.28
N LEU A 69 -9.40 2.82 14.72
CA LEU A 69 -9.20 4.03 13.93
C LEU A 69 -9.71 5.26 14.68
N ALA A 70 -8.83 6.22 14.90
CA ALA A 70 -9.18 7.46 15.58
C ALA A 70 -9.86 8.45 14.63
N SER A 71 -10.80 9.25 15.16
CA SER A 71 -11.30 10.43 14.46
C SER A 71 -10.17 11.46 14.32
N PRO A 72 -10.06 12.16 13.18
CA PRO A 72 -9.10 13.26 13.05
C PRO A 72 -9.47 14.40 13.99
N PHE A 73 -8.47 15.05 14.59
CA PHE A 73 -8.67 16.27 15.38
C PHE A 73 -9.02 17.48 14.52
N TYR A 74 -8.54 17.49 13.28
CA TYR A 74 -8.76 18.56 12.32
C TYR A 74 -8.74 18.01 10.88
N ILE A 75 -9.62 18.55 10.05
CA ILE A 75 -9.69 18.29 8.61
C ILE A 75 -9.61 19.65 7.91
N SER A 76 -8.53 19.88 7.17
CA SER A 76 -8.36 21.06 6.32
C SER A 76 -9.30 20.97 5.11
N PRO A 77 -10.20 21.93 4.90
CA PRO A 77 -11.06 21.93 3.70
C PRO A 77 -10.28 22.01 2.38
N CYS A 78 -9.06 22.58 2.41
CA CYS A 78 -8.25 22.78 1.21
C CYS A 78 -7.31 21.61 0.92
N LEU A 79 -6.80 20.94 1.96
CA LEU A 79 -5.74 19.93 1.81
C LEU A 79 -6.22 18.50 2.06
N ASP A 80 -7.28 18.33 2.84
CA ASP A 80 -7.73 17.03 3.29
C ASP A 80 -9.05 16.60 2.64
N HIS A 81 -9.19 15.30 2.43
CA HIS A 81 -10.45 14.72 2.00
C HIS A 81 -11.38 14.39 3.19
N ARG A 82 -12.69 14.36 2.95
CA ARG A 82 -13.72 14.05 3.97
C ARG A 82 -13.55 12.72 4.71
N HIS A 83 -12.83 11.76 4.11
CA HIS A 83 -12.58 10.44 4.70
C HIS A 83 -11.26 10.34 5.48
N LYS A 84 -10.68 11.49 5.87
CA LYS A 84 -9.42 11.55 6.61
C LYS A 84 -9.59 10.89 7.98
N MET A 85 -8.58 10.16 8.41
CA MET A 85 -8.53 9.51 9.72
C MET A 85 -7.43 10.11 10.60
N GLY A 86 -7.64 10.06 11.92
CA GLY A 86 -6.66 10.51 12.90
C GLY A 86 -5.46 9.57 12.95
N VAL A 87 -4.26 10.12 12.77
CA VAL A 87 -3.03 9.37 12.99
C VAL A 87 -2.77 9.31 14.51
N PRO A 88 -2.70 8.12 15.12
CA PRO A 88 -2.43 8.00 16.55
C PRO A 88 -1.02 8.50 16.89
N SER A 89 -0.85 9.08 18.08
CA SER A 89 0.46 9.51 18.57
C SER A 89 1.38 8.31 18.74
N CYS A 90 2.58 8.37 18.16
CA CYS A 90 3.54 7.29 18.21
C CYS A 90 4.79 7.71 18.98
N ASN A 91 5.04 7.06 20.11
CA ASN A 91 6.23 7.32 20.93
C ASN A 91 7.44 6.45 20.54
N THR A 92 7.23 5.44 19.69
CA THR A 92 8.28 4.55 19.21
C THR A 92 8.22 4.37 17.70
N THR A 93 9.38 4.17 17.08
CA THR A 93 9.51 3.85 15.65
C THR A 93 8.81 2.54 15.31
N THR A 94 8.84 1.56 16.22
CA THR A 94 8.16 0.27 16.06
C THR A 94 6.64 0.46 15.94
N PHE A 95 6.02 1.24 16.82
CA PHE A 95 4.59 1.51 16.74
C PHE A 95 4.25 2.36 15.51
N HIS A 96 5.04 3.40 15.22
CA HIS A 96 4.87 4.20 14.00
C HIS A 96 4.87 3.34 12.73
N ASN A 97 5.75 2.33 12.66
CA ASN A 97 5.86 1.42 11.52
C ASN A 97 4.88 0.24 11.55
N SER A 98 4.06 0.12 12.60
CA SER A 98 2.99 -0.87 12.71
C SER A 98 1.84 -0.56 11.75
N PHE A 99 0.89 -1.48 11.63
CA PHE A 99 -0.17 -1.40 10.63
C PHE A 99 -0.99 -0.10 10.71
N ILE A 100 -1.49 0.27 11.90
CA ILE A 100 -2.44 1.38 12.03
C ILE A 100 -1.79 2.73 11.68
N PRO A 101 -0.73 3.21 12.36
CA PRO A 101 -0.24 4.57 12.13
C PRO A 101 0.30 4.73 10.71
N ARG A 102 1.09 3.75 10.25
CA ARG A 102 1.66 3.73 8.89
C ARG A 102 0.59 3.76 7.81
N THR A 103 -0.46 2.95 7.95
CA THR A 103 -1.49 2.85 6.90
C THR A 103 -2.43 4.04 6.95
N THR A 104 -2.72 4.61 8.12
CA THR A 104 -3.51 5.85 8.23
C THR A 104 -2.82 7.03 7.53
N VAL A 105 -1.49 7.16 7.67
CA VAL A 105 -0.74 8.18 6.93
C VAL A 105 -0.91 7.99 5.42
N LEU A 106 -0.69 6.78 4.91
CA LEU A 106 -0.86 6.48 3.48
C LEU A 106 -2.29 6.75 3.00
N TRP A 107 -3.29 6.31 3.77
CA TRP A 107 -4.71 6.55 3.48
C TRP A 107 -5.03 8.03 3.33
N ASN A 108 -4.53 8.87 4.24
CA ASN A 108 -4.77 10.32 4.21
C ASN A 108 -4.09 11.04 3.04
N HIS A 109 -3.08 10.43 2.41
CA HIS A 109 -2.43 10.98 1.21
C HIS A 109 -3.12 10.54 -0.10
N LEU A 110 -4.09 9.62 -0.04
CA LEU A 110 -4.80 9.18 -1.23
C LEU A 110 -5.76 10.27 -1.73
N PRO A 111 -5.99 10.37 -3.05
CA PRO A 111 -6.98 11.30 -3.58
C PRO A 111 -8.39 10.99 -3.07
N ALA A 112 -9.19 12.04 -2.86
CA ALA A 112 -10.58 11.95 -2.40
C ALA A 112 -11.44 11.01 -3.26
N SER A 113 -11.19 10.97 -4.58
CA SER A 113 -11.87 10.11 -5.55
C SER A 113 -11.63 8.63 -5.28
N VAL A 114 -10.43 8.26 -4.84
CA VAL A 114 -10.03 6.87 -4.54
C VAL A 114 -10.63 6.43 -3.22
N VAL A 115 -10.44 7.21 -2.16
CA VAL A 115 -10.93 6.84 -0.81
C VAL A 115 -12.44 6.82 -0.70
N SER A 116 -13.17 7.53 -1.57
CA SER A 116 -14.64 7.55 -1.59
C SER A 116 -15.26 6.27 -2.17
N ILE A 117 -14.47 5.38 -2.78
CA ILE A 117 -14.98 4.13 -3.35
C ILE A 117 -15.28 3.17 -2.21
N SER A 118 -16.54 2.78 -2.02
CA SER A 118 -16.94 1.81 -0.99
C SER A 118 -16.76 0.36 -1.41
N ASP A 119 -16.80 0.06 -2.72
CA ASP A 119 -16.59 -1.30 -3.22
C ASP A 119 -15.10 -1.71 -3.15
N SER A 120 -14.84 -2.87 -2.52
CA SER A 120 -13.48 -3.36 -2.29
C SER A 120 -12.72 -3.68 -3.58
N VAL A 121 -13.41 -4.17 -4.62
CA VAL A 121 -12.78 -4.58 -5.88
C VAL A 121 -12.42 -3.34 -6.71
N ALA A 122 -13.36 -2.42 -6.86
CA ALA A 122 -13.17 -1.15 -7.54
C ALA A 122 -12.06 -0.32 -6.87
N PHE A 123 -12.02 -0.28 -5.53
CA PHE A 123 -10.97 0.41 -4.79
C PHE A 123 -9.59 -0.17 -5.09
N LYS A 124 -9.43 -1.50 -5.04
CA LYS A 124 -8.16 -2.17 -5.36
C LYS A 124 -7.70 -1.90 -6.78
N ASN A 125 -8.62 -1.96 -7.75
CA ASN A 125 -8.30 -1.68 -9.15
C ASN A 125 -7.86 -0.22 -9.34
N CYS A 126 -8.54 0.72 -8.69
CA CYS A 126 -8.17 2.13 -8.71
C CYS A 126 -6.78 2.39 -8.11
N LEU A 127 -6.46 1.77 -6.96
CA LEU A 127 -5.12 1.87 -6.36
C LEU A 127 -4.01 1.38 -7.29
N ASN A 128 -4.21 0.23 -7.93
CA ASN A 128 -3.21 -0.29 -8.87
C ASN A 128 -2.97 0.70 -10.01
N ASN A 129 -4.01 1.34 -10.54
CA ASN A 129 -3.88 2.34 -11.60
C ASN A 129 -3.14 3.60 -11.15
N VAL A 130 -3.46 4.14 -9.97
CA VAL A 130 -2.79 5.34 -9.40
C VAL A 130 -1.29 5.10 -9.22
N HIS A 131 -0.90 3.92 -8.75
CA HIS A 131 0.51 3.59 -8.59
C HIS A 131 1.21 3.29 -9.92
N ILE A 132 0.53 2.75 -10.93
CA ILE A 132 1.10 2.54 -12.28
C ILE A 132 1.40 3.88 -12.96
N SER A 133 0.55 4.89 -12.78
CA SER A 133 0.77 6.24 -13.34
C SER A 133 1.90 7.04 -12.69
N ALA A 134 2.39 6.65 -11.52
CA ALA A 134 3.54 7.31 -10.87
C ALA A 134 4.90 6.81 -11.39
N PHE A 135 4.93 5.78 -12.24
CA PHE A 135 6.14 5.17 -12.81
C PHE A 135 6.23 5.32 -14.34
N HIS A 136 5.42 6.20 -14.94
CA HIS A 136 5.45 6.53 -16.36
C HIS A 136 5.55 8.04 -16.54
#